data_AF-A0A937XEB7-F1
#
_entry.id   AF-A0A937XEB7-F1
#
_cell.length_a   1.000
_cell.length_b   1.000
_cell.length_c   1.000
_cell.angle_alpha   90.00
_cell.angle_beta   90.00
_cell.angle_gamma   90.00
#
_symmetry.space_group_name_H-M   'P 1'
#
loop_
_entity.id
_entity.type
_entity.pdbx_description
1 polymer ?
#
loop_
_entity_poly.entity_id
_entity_poly.type
_entity_poly.pdbx_seq_one_letter_code
_entity_poly.pdbx_strand_id
1 'polypeptide(L)'
;MAERQENCYACGQHVRARAYRHHRRANPVVIIAVCVAVVSVLGVFWFSRANAARKQAALLAEEAALIAQDSVRRANRQWLDAVRVAKDDEEVRARAAAFDDLESRYNSVRLRAAAAPTSQQESIIRQVESEFALLHHSAIVLGSSPAAERQASRDSIQMGMRRVEDLTRSLGE
;
A
#
# COMPACT_ATOMS: atom_id res chain seq x y z
N MET A 1 33.83 46.96 -60.73
CA MET A 1 32.43 47.38 -60.57
C MET A 1 31.87 47.66 -61.96
N ALA A 2 30.90 46.87 -62.39
CA ALA A 2 30.05 47.20 -63.53
C ALA A 2 28.72 46.46 -63.29
N GLU A 3 27.73 47.18 -62.75
CA GLU A 3 26.36 46.69 -62.68
C GLU A 3 25.81 46.56 -64.09
N ARG A 4 25.56 45.33 -64.54
CA ARG A 4 24.88 45.05 -65.80
C ARG A 4 23.39 45.37 -65.59
N GLN A 5 23.00 46.62 -65.84
CA GLN A 5 21.60 47.03 -65.81
C GLN A 5 20.91 46.55 -67.09
N GLU A 6 19.99 45.60 -66.96
CA GLU A 6 19.20 45.09 -68.09
C GLU A 6 18.04 46.06 -68.36
N ASN A 7 18.05 46.71 -69.53
CA ASN A 7 16.97 47.60 -69.96
C ASN A 7 15.81 46.79 -70.52
N CYS A 8 14.58 47.15 -70.16
CA CYS A 8 13.40 46.52 -70.77
C CYS A 8 13.29 46.94 -72.24
N TYR A 9 13.30 45.96 -73.15
CA TYR A 9 13.31 46.20 -74.59
C TYR A 9 12.03 46.88 -75.13
N ALA A 10 10.92 46.81 -74.39
CA ALA A 10 9.63 47.35 -74.83
C ALA A 10 9.40 48.83 -74.45
N CYS A 11 10.05 49.34 -73.40
CA CYS A 11 9.78 50.69 -72.87
C CYS A 11 11.03 51.50 -72.47
N GLY A 12 12.22 50.93 -72.57
CA GLY A 12 13.48 51.64 -72.34
C GLY A 12 13.77 52.03 -70.88
N GLN A 13 12.90 51.68 -69.93
CA GLN A 13 13.13 51.96 -68.51
C GLN A 13 14.03 50.91 -67.86
N HIS A 14 14.91 51.37 -66.96
CA HIS A 14 15.78 50.53 -66.15
C HIS A 14 14.97 49.70 -65.15
N VAL A 15 14.95 48.38 -65.31
CA VAL A 15 14.30 47.50 -64.35
C VAL A 15 15.31 47.18 -63.24
N ARG A 16 15.17 47.84 -62.09
CA ARG A 16 15.91 47.42 -60.89
C ARG A 16 15.30 46.10 -60.42
N ALA A 17 15.96 44.98 -60.70
CA ALA A 17 15.63 43.70 -60.08
C ALA A 17 15.74 43.88 -58.55
N ARG A 18 14.60 43.98 -57.86
CA ARG A 18 14.57 43.93 -56.39
C ARG A 18 15.11 42.55 -56.00
N ALA A 19 16.32 42.52 -55.45
CA ALA A 19 16.88 41.33 -54.86
C ALA A 19 15.89 40.77 -53.82
N TYR A 20 15.32 39.59 -54.10
CA TYR A 20 14.54 38.84 -53.14
C TYR A 20 15.46 38.56 -51.95
N ARG A 21 15.13 39.11 -50.77
CA ARG A 21 15.87 38.84 -49.54
C ARG A 21 15.87 37.33 -49.30
N HIS A 22 17.00 36.67 -49.52
CA HIS A 22 17.22 35.33 -49.03
C HIS A 22 16.95 35.32 -47.53
N HIS A 23 15.87 34.65 -47.12
CA HIS A 23 15.68 34.29 -45.73
C HIS A 23 16.90 33.48 -45.30
N ARG A 24 17.64 33.97 -44.30
CA ARG A 24 18.74 33.22 -43.68
C ARG A 24 18.17 31.87 -43.25
N ARG A 25 18.59 30.79 -43.91
CA ARG A 25 18.28 29.44 -43.45
C ARG A 25 18.84 29.29 -42.05
N ALA A 26 17.98 29.01 -41.08
CA ALA A 26 18.44 28.71 -39.73
C ALA A 26 19.43 27.54 -39.79
N ASN A 27 20.56 27.68 -39.09
CA ASN A 27 21.60 26.66 -39.10
C ASN A 27 21.04 25.37 -38.47
N PRO A 28 20.99 24.23 -39.19
CA PRO A 28 20.38 23.00 -38.70
C PRO A 28 21.01 22.51 -37.39
N VAL A 29 22.30 22.80 -37.16
CA VAL A 29 22.99 22.44 -35.92
C VAL A 29 22.38 23.13 -34.69
N VAL A 30 21.96 24.40 -34.84
CA VAL A 30 21.34 25.17 -33.75
C VAL A 30 19.97 24.60 -33.40
N ILE A 31 19.19 24.19 -34.41
CA ILE A 31 17.88 23.58 -34.20
C ILE A 31 18.01 22.27 -33.44
N ILE A 32 18.94 21.39 -33.85
CA ILE A 32 19.18 20.11 -33.17
C ILE A 32 19.63 20.33 -31.72
N ALA A 33 20.54 21.28 -31.48
CA ALA A 33 21.02 21.59 -30.14
C ALA A 33 19.87 22.07 -29.22
N VAL A 34 18.97 22.92 -29.73
CA VAL A 34 17.79 23.38 -28.99
C VAL A 34 16.84 22.23 -28.71
N CYS A 35 16.57 21.36 -29.68
CA CYS A 35 15.70 20.19 -29.47
C CYS A 35 16.25 19.25 -28.40
N VAL A 36 17.55 18.95 -28.42
CA VAL A 36 18.19 18.09 -27.40
C VAL A 36 18.13 18.74 -26.02
N ALA A 37 18.38 20.05 -25.93
CA ALA A 37 18.26 20.79 -24.67
C ALA A 37 16.83 20.73 -24.11
N VAL A 38 15.80 20.91 -24.95
CA VAL A 38 14.40 20.85 -24.52
C VAL A 38 14.01 19.44 -24.05
N VAL A 39 14.37 18.40 -24.80
CA VAL A 39 14.05 17.01 -24.43
C VAL A 39 14.74 16.59 -23.13
N SER A 40 16.00 16.97 -22.95
CA SER A 40 16.75 16.64 -21.73
C SER A 40 16.18 17.34 -20.48
N VAL A 41 15.83 18.63 -20.57
CA VAL A 41 15.19 19.37 -19.47
C VAL A 41 13.81 18.79 -19.12
N LEU A 42 12.98 18.52 -20.15
CA LEU A 42 11.67 17.91 -19.93
C LEU A 42 11.82 16.51 -19.32
N GLY A 43 12.75 15.69 -19.83
CA GLY A 43 13.02 14.35 -19.30
C GLY A 43 13.38 14.37 -17.82
N VAL A 44 14.30 15.25 -17.40
CA VAL A 44 14.69 15.40 -15.99
C VAL A 44 13.53 15.90 -15.14
N PHE A 45 12.72 16.83 -15.65
CA PHE A 45 11.55 17.34 -14.94
C PHE A 45 10.49 16.24 -14.71
N TRP A 46 10.17 15.45 -15.73
CA TRP A 46 9.23 14.34 -15.61
C TRP A 46 9.76 13.23 -14.68
N PHE A 47 11.05 12.88 -14.76
CA PHE A 47 11.64 11.85 -13.94
C PHE A 47 11.73 12.25 -12.46
N SER A 48 12.05 13.53 -12.18
CA SER A 48 12.07 14.04 -10.80
C SER A 48 10.67 14.06 -10.17
N ARG A 49 9.64 14.45 -10.94
CA ARG A 49 8.25 14.43 -10.49
C ARG A 49 7.74 13.01 -10.21
N ALA A 50 8.07 12.04 -11.07
CA ALA A 50 7.71 10.64 -10.86
C ALA A 50 8.37 10.06 -9.59
N ASN A 51 9.63 10.40 -9.35
CA ASN A 51 10.34 9.95 -8.14
C ASN A 51 9.80 10.60 -6.87
N ALA A 52 9.39 11.87 -6.92
CA ALA A 52 8.76 12.54 -5.78
C ALA A 52 7.42 11.88 -5.41
N ALA A 53 6.58 11.57 -6.39
CA ALA A 53 5.30 10.88 -6.18
C ALA A 53 5.50 9.47 -5.58
N ARG A 54 6.49 8.72 -6.06
CA ARG A 54 6.84 7.40 -5.49
C ARG A 54 7.31 7.48 -4.05
N LYS A 55 8.13 8.49 -3.71
CA LYS A 55 8.58 8.71 -2.32
C LYS A 55 7.42 9.07 -1.39
N GLN A 56 6.48 9.89 -1.84
CA GLN A 56 5.29 10.22 -1.06
C GLN A 56 4.37 9.00 -0.85
N ALA A 57 4.19 8.17 -1.89
CA ALA A 57 3.42 6.95 -1.76
C ALA A 57 4.07 5.94 -0.79
N ALA A 58 5.39 5.83 -0.80
CA ALA A 58 6.13 4.98 0.14
C ALA A 58 5.98 5.46 1.59
N LEU A 59 6.09 6.78 1.84
CA LEU A 59 5.91 7.35 3.18
C LEU A 59 4.49 7.15 3.73
N LEU A 60 3.46 7.33 2.89
CA LEU A 60 2.07 7.07 3.30
C LEU A 60 1.81 5.59 3.60
N ALA A 61 2.47 4.68 2.87
CA ALA A 61 2.37 3.25 3.16
C ALA A 61 3.05 2.88 4.49
N GLU A 62 4.20 3.50 4.80
CA GLU A 62 4.89 3.33 6.08
C GLU A 62 4.08 3.90 7.25
N GLU A 63 3.49 5.09 7.11
CA GLU A 63 2.61 5.68 8.14
C GLU A 63 1.38 4.81 8.41
N ALA A 64 0.74 4.27 7.36
CA ALA A 64 -0.39 3.36 7.51
C ALA A 64 -0.01 2.07 8.24
N ALA A 65 1.17 1.51 7.94
CA ALA A 65 1.69 0.33 8.63
C ALA A 65 1.99 0.61 10.11
N LEU A 66 2.56 1.77 10.42
CA LEU A 66 2.81 2.21 11.80
C LEU A 66 1.52 2.38 12.60
N ILE A 67 0.50 3.03 12.02
CA ILE A 67 -0.81 3.19 12.67
C ILE A 67 -1.47 1.83 12.95
N ALA A 68 -1.39 0.89 12.00
CA ALA A 68 -1.91 -0.46 12.18
C ALA A 68 -1.17 -1.21 13.30
N GLN A 69 0.15 -1.07 13.38
CA GLN A 69 0.93 -1.69 14.45
C GLN A 69 0.60 -1.09 15.82
N ASP A 70 0.39 0.22 15.88
CA ASP A 70 0.05 0.93 17.10
C ASP A 70 -1.37 0.61 17.60
N SER A 71 -2.33 0.39 16.70
CA SER A 71 -3.69 -0.02 17.05
C SER A 71 -3.73 -1.44 17.64
N VAL A 72 -2.98 -2.38 17.05
CA VAL A 72 -2.81 -3.74 17.58
C VAL A 72 -2.17 -3.70 18.97
N ARG A 73 -1.15 -2.85 19.16
CA ARG A 73 -0.46 -2.72 20.45
C ARG A 73 -1.37 -2.17 21.54
N ARG A 74 -2.24 -1.20 21.22
CA ARG A 74 -3.25 -0.65 22.14
C ARG A 74 -4.33 -1.68 22.47
N ALA A 75 -4.84 -2.41 21.48
CA ALA A 75 -5.80 -3.48 21.68
C ALA A 75 -5.23 -4.57 22.59
N ASN A 76 -3.96 -4.95 22.42
CA ASN A 76 -3.32 -5.94 23.27
C ASN A 76 -3.11 -5.46 24.72
N ARG A 77 -2.80 -4.18 24.94
CA ARG A 77 -2.77 -3.62 26.31
C ARG A 77 -4.15 -3.61 26.95
N GLN A 78 -5.18 -3.22 26.20
CA GLN A 78 -6.57 -3.25 26.67
C GLN A 78 -7.02 -4.68 27.01
N TRP A 79 -6.57 -5.68 26.25
CA TRP A 79 -6.77 -7.09 26.59
C TRP A 79 -6.14 -7.44 27.93
N LEU A 80 -4.85 -7.15 28.11
CA LEU A 80 -4.14 -7.46 29.36
C LEU A 80 -4.77 -6.77 30.57
N ASP A 81 -5.22 -5.53 30.41
CA ASP A 81 -5.93 -4.79 31.46
C ASP A 81 -7.34 -5.36 31.70
N ALA A 82 -8.10 -5.70 30.65
CA ALA A 82 -9.42 -6.33 30.78
C ALA A 82 -9.33 -7.70 31.45
N VAL A 83 -8.33 -8.52 31.10
CA VAL A 83 -8.05 -9.81 31.76
C VAL A 83 -7.62 -9.60 33.21
N ARG A 84 -6.87 -8.54 33.52
CA ARG A 84 -6.47 -8.20 34.89
C ARG A 84 -7.66 -7.72 35.72
N VAL A 85 -8.58 -6.95 35.16
CA VAL A 85 -9.81 -6.50 35.83
C VAL A 85 -10.82 -7.64 35.97
N ALA A 86 -10.94 -8.48 34.95
CA ALA A 86 -11.75 -9.70 34.98
C ALA A 86 -11.06 -10.85 35.71
N LYS A 87 -9.91 -10.63 36.36
CA LYS A 87 -9.19 -11.67 37.12
C LYS A 87 -10.04 -12.23 38.24
N ASP A 88 -11.02 -11.48 38.73
CA ASP A 88 -11.97 -11.92 39.76
C ASP A 88 -13.20 -12.66 39.18
N ASP A 89 -13.34 -12.71 37.85
CA ASP A 89 -14.43 -13.40 37.16
C ASP A 89 -13.96 -14.80 36.70
N GLU A 90 -14.47 -15.83 37.37
CA GLU A 90 -14.10 -17.23 37.12
C GLU A 90 -14.41 -17.66 35.68
N GLU A 91 -15.49 -17.12 35.10
CA GLU A 91 -15.89 -17.43 33.73
C GLU A 91 -14.88 -16.91 32.71
N VAL A 92 -14.43 -15.66 32.87
CA VAL A 92 -13.45 -15.04 31.97
C VAL A 92 -12.11 -15.75 32.08
N ARG A 93 -11.71 -16.17 33.29
CA ARG A 93 -10.48 -16.92 33.53
C ARG A 93 -10.50 -18.30 32.86
N ALA A 94 -11.61 -19.02 32.96
CA ALA A 94 -11.77 -20.33 32.31
C ALA A 94 -11.72 -20.21 30.78
N ARG A 95 -12.31 -19.15 30.21
CA ARG A 95 -12.26 -18.88 28.76
C ARG A 95 -10.86 -18.48 28.31
N ALA A 96 -10.15 -17.65 29.07
CA ALA A 96 -8.76 -17.29 28.79
C ALA A 96 -7.85 -18.53 28.74
N ALA A 97 -7.98 -19.44 29.71
CA ALA A 97 -7.21 -20.69 29.71
C ALA A 97 -7.52 -21.58 28.49
N ALA A 98 -8.78 -21.65 28.07
CA ALA A 98 -9.17 -22.38 26.86
C ALA A 98 -8.61 -21.74 25.58
N PHE A 99 -8.49 -20.41 25.53
CA PHE A 99 -7.84 -19.72 24.41
C PHE A 99 -6.34 -19.98 24.36
N ASP A 100 -5.65 -19.93 25.49
CA ASP A 100 -4.21 -20.20 25.56
C ASP A 100 -3.89 -21.62 25.08
N ASP A 101 -4.71 -22.63 25.45
CA ASP A 101 -4.56 -24.00 24.96
C ASP A 101 -4.76 -24.11 23.43
N LEU A 102 -5.79 -23.43 22.91
CA LEU A 102 -6.09 -23.39 21.48
C LEU A 102 -4.97 -22.72 20.68
N GLU A 103 -4.44 -21.60 21.18
CA GLU A 103 -3.34 -20.86 20.57
C GLU A 103 -2.03 -21.69 20.61
N SER A 104 -1.76 -22.39 21.70
CA SER A 104 -0.63 -23.32 21.83
C SER A 104 -0.71 -24.43 20.78
N ARG A 105 -1.89 -25.08 20.66
CA ARG A 105 -2.16 -26.10 19.64
C ARG A 105 -1.96 -25.56 18.23
N TYR A 106 -2.55 -24.40 17.92
CA TYR A 106 -2.38 -23.75 16.62
C TYR A 106 -0.91 -23.47 16.32
N ASN A 107 -0.17 -22.88 17.26
CA ASN A 107 1.25 -22.59 17.09
C ASN A 107 2.07 -23.87 16.83
N SER A 108 1.73 -25.00 17.48
CA SER A 108 2.39 -26.29 17.22
C SER A 108 2.14 -26.82 15.79
N VAL A 109 0.96 -26.60 15.22
CA VAL A 109 0.61 -27.00 13.86
C VAL A 109 1.25 -26.03 12.86
N ARG A 110 1.14 -24.73 13.12
CA ARG A 110 1.73 -23.67 12.29
C ARG A 110 3.24 -23.85 12.17
N LEU A 111 3.95 -24.14 13.26
CA LEU A 111 5.40 -24.39 13.23
C LEU A 111 5.79 -25.56 12.32
N ARG A 112 4.94 -26.58 12.20
CA ARG A 112 5.14 -27.70 11.27
C ARG A 112 4.88 -27.29 9.82
N ALA A 113 3.90 -26.44 9.57
CA ALA A 113 3.55 -25.94 8.24
C ALA A 113 4.46 -24.78 7.76
N ALA A 114 5.13 -24.07 8.66
CA ALA A 114 5.80 -22.79 8.39
C ALA A 114 7.11 -22.87 7.57
N ALA A 115 7.67 -24.07 7.34
CA ALA A 115 8.92 -24.19 6.60
C ALA A 115 8.79 -23.79 5.12
N ALA A 116 7.63 -24.08 4.50
CA ALA A 116 7.26 -23.67 3.15
C ALA A 116 5.74 -23.85 2.96
N PRO A 117 4.91 -22.95 3.52
CA PRO A 117 3.46 -23.11 3.45
C PRO A 117 2.96 -23.00 2.01
N THR A 118 1.99 -23.82 1.64
CA THR A 118 1.26 -23.64 0.37
C THR A 118 0.40 -22.38 0.43
N SER A 119 -0.01 -21.85 -0.73
CA SER A 119 -0.91 -20.69 -0.77
C SER A 119 -2.23 -20.90 -0.03
N GLN A 120 -2.73 -22.15 0.00
CA GLN A 120 -3.89 -22.55 0.78
C GLN A 120 -3.59 -22.55 2.29
N GLN A 121 -2.44 -23.06 2.71
CA GLN A 121 -2.02 -23.02 4.12
C GLN A 121 -1.81 -21.59 4.60
N GLU A 122 -1.24 -20.71 3.76
CA GLU A 122 -1.13 -19.28 4.07
C GLU A 122 -2.50 -18.61 4.26
N SER A 123 -3.50 -18.94 3.43
CA SER A 123 -4.85 -18.37 3.60
C SER A 123 -5.50 -18.84 4.90
N ILE A 124 -5.32 -20.12 5.25
CA ILE A 124 -5.83 -20.69 6.50
C ILE A 124 -5.13 -20.03 7.71
N ILE A 125 -3.80 -19.88 7.68
CA ILE A 125 -3.03 -19.19 8.73
C ILE A 125 -3.58 -17.78 8.96
N ARG A 126 -3.75 -16.99 7.89
CA ARG A 126 -4.31 -15.63 8.01
C ARG A 126 -5.73 -15.62 8.56
N GLN A 127 -6.56 -16.60 8.16
CA GLN A 127 -7.92 -16.71 8.64
C GLN A 127 -7.95 -17.06 10.14
N VAL A 128 -7.10 -17.98 10.58
CA VAL A 128 -6.94 -18.32 12.00
C VAL A 128 -6.47 -17.12 12.82
N GLU A 129 -5.46 -16.38 12.35
CA GLU A 129 -4.98 -15.16 13.01
C GLU A 129 -6.09 -14.10 13.13
N SER A 130 -6.93 -13.95 12.10
CA SER A 130 -8.07 -13.03 12.14
C SER A 130 -9.16 -13.47 13.14
N GLU A 131 -9.46 -14.76 13.23
CA GLU A 131 -10.44 -15.31 14.16
C GLU A 131 -9.93 -15.21 15.61
N PHE A 132 -8.64 -15.43 15.87
CA PHE A 132 -8.05 -15.14 17.18
C PHE A 132 -8.22 -13.68 17.57
N ALA A 133 -7.95 -12.73 16.67
CA ALA A 133 -8.16 -11.30 16.96
C ALA A 133 -9.63 -10.97 17.33
N LEU A 134 -10.60 -11.58 16.64
CA LEU A 134 -12.03 -11.45 16.94
C LEU A 134 -12.41 -12.08 18.28
N LEU A 135 -11.80 -13.22 18.63
CA LEU A 135 -11.99 -13.90 19.91
C LEU A 135 -11.46 -13.06 21.07
N HIS A 136 -10.26 -12.51 20.96
CA HIS A 136 -9.71 -11.58 21.94
C HIS A 136 -10.64 -10.38 22.14
N HIS A 137 -11.13 -9.79 21.05
CA HIS A 137 -12.07 -8.68 21.15
C HIS A 137 -13.38 -9.08 21.86
N SER A 138 -13.97 -10.23 21.49
CA SER A 138 -15.21 -10.72 22.09
C SER A 138 -15.05 -11.02 23.59
N ALA A 139 -13.87 -11.49 24.01
CA ALA A 139 -13.54 -11.73 25.41
C ALA A 139 -13.33 -10.44 26.21
N ILE A 140 -12.76 -9.38 25.61
CA ILE A 140 -12.73 -8.04 26.21
C ILE A 140 -14.16 -7.55 26.46
N VAL A 141 -15.02 -7.65 25.45
CA VAL A 141 -16.43 -7.25 25.57
C VAL A 141 -17.09 -8.04 26.69
N LEU A 142 -16.92 -9.37 26.73
CA LEU A 142 -17.45 -10.23 27.80
C LEU A 142 -17.02 -9.77 29.21
N GLY A 143 -15.73 -9.47 29.40
CA GLY A 143 -15.19 -9.03 30.69
C GLY A 143 -15.64 -7.63 31.11
N SER A 144 -15.97 -6.77 30.14
CA SER A 144 -16.42 -5.39 30.37
C SER A 144 -17.95 -5.22 30.43
N SER A 145 -18.71 -6.18 29.91
CA SER A 145 -20.17 -6.10 29.81
C SER A 145 -20.86 -6.54 31.11
N PRO A 146 -22.01 -5.93 31.45
CA PRO A 146 -22.86 -6.37 32.56
C PRO A 146 -23.42 -7.78 32.28
N ALA A 147 -23.61 -8.58 33.33
CA ALA A 147 -23.96 -10.01 33.22
C ALA A 147 -25.17 -10.32 32.32
N ALA A 148 -26.16 -9.42 32.27
CA ALA A 148 -27.37 -9.57 31.45
C ALA A 148 -27.10 -9.49 29.93
N GLU A 149 -25.99 -8.88 29.51
CA GLU A 149 -25.64 -8.66 28.10
C GLU A 149 -24.53 -9.62 27.60
N ARG A 150 -23.98 -10.45 28.49
CA ARG A 150 -22.85 -11.35 28.19
C ARG A 150 -23.18 -12.51 27.25
N GLN A 151 -24.47 -12.85 27.09
CA GLN A 151 -24.87 -14.04 26.34
C GLN A 151 -24.42 -13.99 24.88
N ALA A 152 -24.58 -12.84 24.21
CA ALA A 152 -24.13 -12.67 22.83
C ALA A 152 -22.60 -12.83 22.69
N SER A 153 -21.83 -12.33 23.66
CA SER A 153 -20.38 -12.49 23.70
C SER A 153 -19.96 -13.94 23.93
N ARG A 154 -20.68 -14.69 24.79
CA ARG A 154 -20.44 -16.13 25.01
C ARG A 154 -20.66 -16.93 23.73
N ASP A 155 -21.76 -16.68 23.03
CA ASP A 155 -22.11 -17.40 21.81
C ASP A 155 -21.09 -17.08 20.69
N SER A 156 -20.68 -15.81 20.58
CA SER A 156 -19.61 -15.37 19.67
C SER A 156 -18.28 -16.08 19.96
N ILE A 157 -17.86 -16.12 21.22
CA ILE A 157 -16.63 -16.80 21.66
C ILE A 157 -16.69 -18.30 21.35
N GLN A 158 -17.80 -18.96 21.67
CA GLN A 158 -17.93 -20.39 21.44
C GLN A 158 -17.93 -20.75 19.95
N MET A 159 -18.55 -19.93 19.10
CA MET A 159 -18.49 -20.10 17.65
C MET A 159 -17.08 -19.86 17.10
N GLY A 160 -16.41 -18.79 17.52
CA GLY A 160 -15.05 -18.48 17.07
C GLY A 160 -14.06 -19.58 17.47
N MET A 161 -14.16 -20.12 18.69
CA MET A 161 -13.33 -21.24 19.14
C MET A 161 -13.49 -22.45 18.20
N ARG A 162 -14.73 -22.85 17.88
CA ARG A 162 -14.98 -23.97 16.95
C ARG A 162 -14.39 -23.73 15.56
N ARG A 163 -14.54 -22.51 15.03
CA ARG A 163 -13.95 -22.15 13.73
C ARG A 163 -12.44 -22.26 13.73
N VAL A 164 -11.78 -21.75 14.78
CA VAL A 164 -10.33 -21.86 14.92
C VAL A 164 -9.91 -23.33 15.04
N GLU A 165 -10.66 -24.17 15.76
CA GLU A 165 -10.38 -25.61 15.82
C GLU A 165 -10.48 -26.28 14.44
N ASP A 166 -11.52 -25.99 13.68
CA ASP A 166 -11.71 -26.57 12.35
C ASP A 166 -10.63 -26.09 11.35
N LEU A 167 -10.27 -24.81 11.39
CA LEU A 167 -9.18 -24.25 10.59
C LEU A 167 -7.80 -24.80 11.01
N THR A 168 -7.59 -25.02 12.31
CA THR A 168 -6.34 -25.62 12.82
C THR A 168 -6.23 -27.08 12.39
N ARG A 169 -7.36 -27.81 12.37
CA ARG A 169 -7.41 -29.18 11.85
C ARG A 169 -7.06 -29.22 10.37
N SER A 170 -7.69 -28.37 9.56
CA SER A 170 -7.43 -28.32 8.11
C SER A 170 -6.02 -27.84 7.75
N LEU A 171 -5.35 -27.09 8.63
CA LEU A 171 -3.95 -26.71 8.47
C LEU A 171 -2.99 -27.88 8.72
N GLY A 172 -3.39 -28.86 9.54
CA GLY A 172 -2.57 -30.00 9.93
C GLY A 172 -2.75 -31.25 9.07
N GLU A 173 -3.73 -31.25 8.15
CA GLU A 173 -3.97 -32.25 7.11
C GLU A 173 -3.13 -31.95 5.86
#